data_AF-X1UX43-F1
#
_entry.id   AF-X1UX43-F1
#
_cell.length_a   1.000
_cell.length_b   1.000
_cell.length_c   1.000
_cell.angle_alpha   90.00
_cell.angle_beta   90.00
_cell.angle_gamma   90.00
#
_symmetry.space_group_name_H-M   'P 1'
#
loop_
_entity.id
_entity.type
_entity.pdbx_description
1 polymer ?
#
loop_
_entity_poly.entity_id
_entity_poly.type
_entity_poly.pdbx_seq_one_letter_code
_entity_poly.pdbx_strand_id
1 'polypeptide(L)'
;NDESNVVYLDTCFYKDCDFDKTADNKINEIKRDWDKGQRHTGSTFLVIDLDGDNDKDLVLGDVDYPNLIELINGGTPDEAFMISQDTSFPSNSLPVRQFSMPLANYFDVDNDGLKDLIVSPFDPSIITSRNYRSVWLYKNSGQNNAPVFTFQTNKFLQDETIDVGSGAYPVLFDYNYDGLPDLFVANFGYYQSSYYDDWLILYSNYISKIALFVNVGTDTVPAFELITRDFANISSIDLDGAFPTFGDMDGD
;
A
#
# COMPACT_ATOMS: atom_id res chain seq x y z
N ASN A 1 37.10 8.11 9.35
CA ASN A 1 35.77 8.69 9.69
C ASN A 1 34.74 7.82 9.03
N ASP A 2 34.55 6.68 9.70
CA ASP A 2 33.83 5.51 9.25
C ASP A 2 32.41 5.56 9.83
N GLU A 3 31.53 6.29 9.17
CA GLU A 3 30.10 6.06 9.29
C GLU A 3 29.64 5.52 7.94
N SER A 4 29.58 4.19 7.87
CA SER A 4 29.06 3.45 6.73
C SER A 4 27.87 2.63 7.21
N ASN A 5 26.77 3.31 7.55
CA ASN A 5 25.46 2.66 7.67
C ASN A 5 24.95 2.38 6.25
N VAL A 6 25.57 1.43 5.56
CA VAL A 6 25.10 0.98 4.25
C VAL A 6 24.35 -0.32 4.46
N VAL A 7 23.03 -0.19 4.50
CA VAL A 7 22.10 -1.30 4.47
C VAL A 7 21.92 -1.68 3.00
N TYR A 8 22.47 -2.82 2.58
CA TYR A 8 22.21 -3.44 1.28
C TYR A 8 21.08 -4.45 1.47
N LEU A 9 19.83 -4.01 1.26
CA LEU A 9 18.68 -4.89 1.22
C LEU A 9 18.21 -4.93 -0.24
N ASP A 10 18.86 -5.78 -1.04
CA ASP A 10 18.30 -6.15 -2.34
C ASP A 10 17.33 -7.31 -2.10
N THR A 11 16.05 -7.09 -2.33
CA THR A 11 15.04 -8.15 -2.32
C THR A 11 15.21 -9.02 -3.56
N CYS A 12 15.98 -10.09 -3.43
CA CYS A 12 16.20 -11.02 -4.53
C CYS A 12 14.96 -11.89 -4.80
N PHE A 13 14.62 -12.06 -6.07
CA PHE A 13 13.64 -13.05 -6.51
C PHE A 13 14.20 -14.48 -6.41
N TYR A 14 13.27 -15.44 -6.22
CA TYR A 14 13.35 -16.89 -5.94
C TYR A 14 14.44 -17.76 -6.63
N LYS A 15 15.41 -17.24 -7.40
CA LYS A 15 16.42 -18.04 -8.11
C LYS A 15 17.87 -17.57 -8.04
N ASP A 16 18.17 -16.33 -7.67
CA ASP A 16 19.54 -15.80 -7.75
C ASP A 16 20.15 -15.42 -6.39
N CYS A 17 19.65 -16.00 -5.29
CA CYS A 17 20.25 -15.87 -3.97
C CYS A 17 21.38 -16.89 -3.73
N ASP A 18 22.31 -17.06 -4.66
CA ASP A 18 23.51 -17.88 -4.40
C ASP A 18 24.60 -16.98 -3.80
N PHE A 19 24.48 -16.72 -2.49
CA PHE A 19 25.63 -16.28 -1.72
C PHE A 19 26.60 -17.45 -1.69
N ASP A 20 27.56 -17.44 -2.62
CA ASP A 20 28.59 -18.46 -2.80
C ASP A 20 29.14 -18.92 -1.44
N LYS A 21 28.68 -20.10 -0.98
CA LYS A 21 29.04 -20.69 0.32
C LYS A 21 30.45 -21.28 0.33
N THR A 22 31.28 -21.01 -0.68
CA THR A 22 32.61 -21.61 -0.81
C THR A 22 33.80 -20.66 -0.65
N ALA A 23 33.57 -19.39 -0.31
CA ALA A 23 34.67 -18.45 -0.06
C ALA A 23 35.20 -18.57 1.38
N ASP A 24 36.17 -19.47 1.56
CA ASP A 24 37.09 -19.54 2.70
C ASP A 24 37.61 -18.16 3.14
N ASN A 25 37.42 -17.84 4.43
CA ASN A 25 38.33 -17.11 5.33
C ASN A 25 39.39 -16.18 4.69
N LYS A 26 38.95 -15.18 3.92
CA LYS A 26 39.76 -13.98 3.66
C LYS A 26 38.88 -12.75 3.80
N ILE A 27 39.16 -12.02 4.87
CA ILE A 27 38.77 -10.63 5.07
C ILE A 27 39.52 -9.80 4.02
N ASN A 28 39.11 -9.92 2.76
CA ASN A 28 39.58 -9.05 1.70
C ASN A 28 38.54 -7.94 1.60
N GLU A 29 39.02 -6.72 1.82
CA GLU A 29 38.30 -5.47 1.58
C GLU A 29 37.33 -5.64 0.41
N ILE A 30 36.04 -5.54 0.69
CA ILE A 30 35.03 -5.33 -0.33
C ILE A 30 35.43 -4.02 -1.01
N LYS A 31 36.09 -4.12 -2.16
CA LYS A 31 36.44 -2.96 -2.95
C LYS A 31 35.13 -2.27 -3.27
N ARG A 32 35.00 -1.02 -2.80
CA ARG A 32 33.94 -0.09 -3.20
C ARG A 32 34.10 0.16 -4.70
N ASP A 33 33.52 -0.71 -5.52
CA ASP A 33 33.28 -0.37 -6.92
C ASP A 33 32.22 0.73 -6.94
N TRP A 34 32.68 1.94 -7.22
CA TRP A 34 31.85 3.14 -7.43
C TRP A 34 31.22 3.13 -8.83
N ASP A 35 31.31 2.02 -9.57
CA ASP A 35 30.43 1.81 -10.70
C ASP A 35 29.01 1.87 -10.16
N LYS A 36 28.20 2.75 -10.75
CA LYS A 36 26.80 2.98 -10.37
C LYS A 36 25.97 1.74 -10.71
N GLY A 37 26.25 0.63 -10.05
CA GLY A 37 25.39 -0.54 -10.01
C GLY A 37 24.00 -0.07 -9.63
N GLN A 38 22.99 -0.71 -10.21
CA GLN A 38 21.58 -0.42 -9.97
C GLN A 38 21.39 -0.33 -8.46
N ARG A 39 21.19 0.90 -7.97
CA ARG A 39 20.85 1.14 -6.57
C ARG A 39 19.35 0.93 -6.46
N HIS A 40 18.95 0.28 -5.38
CA HIS A 40 17.55 0.11 -5.04
C HIS A 40 16.80 1.46 -5.17
N THR A 41 15.74 1.49 -5.98
CA THR A 41 15.10 2.75 -6.44
C THR A 41 14.43 3.49 -5.28
N GLY A 42 14.06 2.78 -4.20
CA GLY A 42 13.49 3.33 -2.98
C GLY A 42 12.99 2.25 -2.02
N SER A 43 13.06 2.53 -0.72
CA SER A 43 12.59 1.64 0.34
C SER A 43 11.92 2.46 1.45
N THR A 44 11.04 1.82 2.19
CA THR A 44 10.49 2.29 3.45
C THR A 44 10.97 1.41 4.58
N PHE A 45 11.13 2.00 5.76
CA PHE A 45 11.60 1.30 6.94
C PHE A 45 10.76 1.68 8.15
N LEU A 46 10.43 0.68 8.95
CA LEU A 46 9.93 0.84 10.31
C LEU A 46 10.91 0.14 11.24
N VAL A 47 11.42 0.87 12.23
CA VAL A 47 12.43 0.40 13.17
C VAL A 47 11.82 0.28 14.56
N ILE A 48 11.57 -0.95 15.01
CA ILE A 48 10.88 -1.27 16.28
C ILE A 48 11.48 -2.53 16.90
N ASP A 49 11.23 -2.77 18.18
CA ASP A 49 11.65 -4.01 18.86
C ASP A 49 10.52 -5.03 18.67
N LEU A 50 10.81 -6.12 17.95
CA LEU A 50 9.87 -7.15 17.54
C LEU A 50 9.95 -8.40 18.41
N ASP A 51 11.10 -8.66 19.05
CA ASP A 51 11.34 -9.89 19.81
C ASP A 51 11.56 -9.68 21.32
N GLY A 52 11.67 -8.43 21.76
CA GLY A 52 11.66 -8.03 23.16
C GLY A 52 13.03 -8.02 23.83
N ASP A 53 14.11 -8.03 23.05
CA ASP A 53 15.47 -8.05 23.57
C ASP A 53 16.07 -6.65 23.81
N ASN A 54 15.29 -5.61 23.56
CA ASN A 54 15.60 -4.19 23.74
C ASN A 54 16.58 -3.60 22.71
N ASP A 55 16.97 -4.36 21.69
CA ASP A 55 17.55 -3.80 20.48
C ASP A 55 16.43 -3.36 19.50
N LYS A 56 16.75 -3.09 18.24
CA LYS A 56 15.76 -2.63 17.25
C LYS A 56 15.90 -3.45 15.99
N ASP A 57 14.77 -3.99 15.56
CA ASP A 57 14.58 -4.72 14.33
C ASP A 57 14.13 -3.79 13.20
N LEU A 58 14.04 -4.35 12.00
CA LEU A 58 13.68 -3.62 10.81
C LEU A 58 12.53 -4.32 10.07
N VAL A 59 11.46 -3.57 9.81
CA VAL A 59 10.43 -3.95 8.83
C VAL A 59 10.65 -3.09 7.57
N LEU A 60 10.99 -3.75 6.48
CA LEU A 60 11.34 -3.16 5.19
C LEU A 60 10.19 -3.31 4.19
N GLY A 61 9.88 -2.25 3.45
CA GLY A 61 9.06 -2.31 2.24
C GLY A 61 9.80 -1.67 1.06
N ASP A 62 9.62 -2.19 -0.14
CA ASP A 62 10.45 -1.82 -1.30
C ASP A 62 9.63 -1.33 -2.48
N VAL A 63 10.19 -0.38 -3.23
CA VAL A 63 9.58 0.12 -4.46
C VAL A 63 9.34 -1.01 -5.42
N ASP A 64 8.16 -1.00 -6.04
CA ASP A 64 7.68 -2.02 -6.95
C ASP A 64 7.38 -3.38 -6.30
N TYR A 65 7.59 -3.57 -5.00
CA TYR A 65 7.29 -4.81 -4.28
C TYR A 65 6.08 -4.67 -3.37
N PRO A 66 5.27 -5.74 -3.19
CA PRO A 66 4.03 -5.65 -2.42
C PRO A 66 4.18 -6.11 -0.96
N ASN A 67 5.29 -6.73 -0.60
CA ASN A 67 5.48 -7.37 0.70
C ASN A 67 6.17 -6.41 1.67
N LEU A 68 5.95 -6.65 2.95
CA LEU A 68 6.90 -6.23 3.99
C LEU A 68 7.82 -7.40 4.32
N ILE A 69 9.08 -7.10 4.60
CA ILE A 69 10.08 -8.05 5.08
C ILE A 69 10.50 -7.63 6.48
N GLU A 70 10.33 -8.53 7.43
CA GLU A 70 10.89 -8.39 8.78
C GLU A 70 12.34 -8.85 8.78
N LEU A 71 13.18 -8.18 9.55
CA LEU A 71 14.58 -8.52 9.79
C LEU A 71 14.86 -8.36 11.29
N ILE A 72 15.22 -9.47 11.94
CA ILE A 72 15.58 -9.47 13.37
C ILE A 72 17.05 -9.15 13.54
N ASN A 73 17.32 -8.16 14.38
CA ASN A 73 18.63 -7.86 14.87
C ASN A 73 18.96 -8.80 16.05
N GLY A 74 20.05 -9.55 15.94
CA GLY A 74 20.54 -10.43 17.01
C GLY A 74 21.77 -9.88 17.71
N GLY A 75 21.92 -8.56 17.68
CA GLY A 75 23.11 -7.86 18.11
C GLY A 75 22.93 -7.22 19.48
N THR A 76 23.11 -5.91 19.52
CA THR A 76 22.86 -5.08 20.70
C THR A 76 22.21 -3.76 20.26
N PRO A 77 21.72 -2.93 21.20
CA PRO A 77 21.20 -1.61 20.85
C PRO A 77 22.21 -0.69 20.14
N ASP A 78 23.52 -0.94 20.30
CA ASP A 78 24.60 -0.16 19.69
C ASP A 78 25.19 -0.82 18.42
N GLU A 79 24.90 -2.10 18.17
CA GLU A 79 25.45 -2.87 17.05
C GLU A 79 24.39 -3.78 16.43
N ALA A 80 24.00 -3.50 15.18
CA ALA A 80 22.98 -4.26 14.48
C ALA A 80 23.59 -5.42 13.66
N PHE A 81 23.17 -6.65 13.96
CA PHE A 81 23.50 -7.87 13.22
C PHE A 81 22.20 -8.57 12.81
N MET A 82 21.77 -8.41 11.56
CA MET A 82 20.55 -9.07 11.08
C MET A 82 20.77 -10.58 10.97
N ILE A 83 20.07 -11.37 11.79
CA ILE A 83 20.27 -12.82 11.92
C ILE A 83 19.12 -13.66 11.37
N SER A 84 17.92 -13.09 11.21
CA SER A 84 16.77 -13.78 10.63
C SER A 84 15.84 -12.84 9.87
N GLN A 85 14.97 -13.40 9.05
CA GLN A 85 14.00 -12.65 8.26
C GLN A 85 12.65 -13.37 8.15
N ASP A 86 11.56 -12.62 8.08
CA ASP A 86 10.24 -13.06 7.63
C ASP A 86 9.89 -12.34 6.32
N THR A 87 9.90 -13.08 5.22
CA THR A 87 9.59 -12.54 3.87
C THR A 87 8.08 -12.47 3.59
N SER A 88 7.27 -12.84 4.57
CA SER A 88 5.81 -12.90 4.54
C SER A 88 5.18 -12.15 5.72
N PHE A 89 5.83 -11.07 6.16
CA PHE A 89 5.43 -10.35 7.36
C PHE A 89 4.05 -9.66 7.22
N PRO A 90 3.19 -9.71 8.27
CA PRO A 90 3.29 -10.58 9.45
C PRO A 90 2.89 -12.03 9.11
N SER A 91 3.83 -12.99 9.22
CA SER A 91 3.56 -14.41 8.87
C SER A 91 2.61 -15.12 9.83
N ASN A 92 2.43 -14.58 11.04
CA ASN A 92 1.50 -15.10 12.03
C ASN A 92 0.03 -14.74 11.72
N SER A 93 -0.24 -13.94 10.69
CA SER A 93 -1.59 -13.50 10.28
C SER A 93 -1.73 -13.48 8.75
N LEU A 94 -2.50 -12.55 8.20
CA LEU A 94 -2.54 -12.28 6.75
C LEU A 94 -1.29 -11.48 6.37
N PRO A 95 -0.38 -11.99 5.52
CA PRO A 95 0.79 -11.22 5.08
C PRO A 95 0.39 -9.96 4.32
N VAL A 96 1.16 -8.88 4.47
CA VAL A 96 0.97 -7.67 3.65
C VAL A 96 1.28 -7.99 2.20
N ARG A 97 0.32 -7.65 1.31
CA ARG A 97 0.45 -7.76 -0.15
C ARG A 97 -0.18 -6.54 -0.83
N GLN A 98 0.52 -5.41 -0.78
CA GLN A 98 0.05 -4.13 -1.33
C GLN A 98 1.08 -3.50 -2.25
N PHE A 99 0.83 -3.55 -3.55
CA PHE A 99 1.57 -2.74 -4.51
C PHE A 99 1.22 -1.26 -4.34
N SER A 100 2.16 -0.33 -4.46
CA SER A 100 3.62 -0.49 -4.49
C SER A 100 4.22 0.18 -3.25
N MET A 101 5.39 -0.29 -2.82
CA MET A 101 6.16 0.30 -1.73
C MET A 101 5.34 0.43 -0.43
N PRO A 102 4.93 -0.70 0.18
CA PRO A 102 4.14 -0.68 1.40
C PRO A 102 4.93 -0.01 2.52
N LEU A 103 4.38 1.05 3.10
CA LEU A 103 4.89 1.76 4.25
C LEU A 103 4.20 1.25 5.51
N ALA A 104 4.99 0.73 6.44
CA ALA A 104 4.56 0.34 7.77
C ALA A 104 4.63 1.52 8.76
N ASN A 105 3.59 1.70 9.57
CA ASN A 105 3.52 2.67 10.66
C ASN A 105 3.09 1.97 11.95
N TYR A 106 3.65 2.40 13.08
CA TYR A 106 3.41 1.77 14.39
C TYR A 106 2.82 2.77 15.40
N PHE A 107 1.51 2.67 15.63
CA PHE A 107 0.74 3.67 16.37
C PHE A 107 -0.42 3.04 17.13
N ASP A 108 -0.72 3.55 18.32
CA ASP A 108 -1.85 3.11 19.16
C ASP A 108 -3.14 3.76 18.63
N VAL A 109 -3.91 3.03 17.82
CA VAL A 109 -5.05 3.62 17.09
C VAL A 109 -6.33 3.69 17.90
N ASP A 110 -6.46 2.88 18.95
CA ASP A 110 -7.66 2.81 19.79
C ASP A 110 -7.41 3.22 21.25
N ASN A 111 -6.21 3.69 21.57
CA ASN A 111 -5.78 4.17 22.88
C ASN A 111 -5.83 3.08 23.96
N ASP A 112 -5.54 1.83 23.61
CA ASP A 112 -5.45 0.71 24.56
C ASP A 112 -4.05 0.58 25.21
N GLY A 113 -3.09 1.40 24.79
CA GLY A 113 -1.70 1.39 25.25
C GLY A 113 -0.79 0.44 24.45
N LEU A 114 -1.35 -0.37 23.55
CA LEU A 114 -0.63 -1.19 22.59
C LEU A 114 -0.63 -0.49 21.22
N LYS A 115 0.56 -0.37 20.63
CA LYS A 115 0.71 0.18 19.29
C LYS A 115 0.39 -0.90 18.27
N ASP A 116 -0.35 -0.50 17.26
CA ASP A 116 -0.82 -1.32 16.16
C ASP A 116 -0.03 -1.05 14.89
N LEU A 117 -0.07 -1.98 13.95
CA LEU A 117 0.59 -1.85 12.65
C LEU A 117 -0.42 -1.37 11.61
N ILE A 118 -0.16 -0.18 11.04
CA ILE A 118 -0.88 0.37 9.91
C ILE A 118 0.00 0.27 8.68
N VAL A 119 -0.54 -0.20 7.56
CA VAL A 119 0.21 -0.35 6.31
C VAL A 119 -0.52 0.32 5.16
N SER A 120 0.18 1.11 4.36
CA SER A 120 -0.36 1.76 3.17
C SER A 120 0.67 1.82 2.05
N PRO A 121 0.28 1.85 0.76
CA PRO A 121 1.21 2.16 -0.32
C PRO A 121 1.85 3.54 -0.13
N PHE A 122 3.11 3.70 -0.53
CA PHE A 122 3.86 4.96 -0.47
C PHE A 122 4.59 5.28 -1.79
N ASP A 123 4.29 4.57 -2.87
CA ASP A 123 4.88 4.84 -4.18
C ASP A 123 4.46 6.25 -4.69
N PRO A 124 5.41 7.11 -5.09
CA PRO A 124 5.10 8.42 -5.66
C PRO A 124 4.38 8.34 -7.02
N SER A 125 4.46 7.21 -7.72
CA SER A 125 3.73 7.00 -8.96
C SER A 125 2.24 6.77 -8.67
N ILE A 126 1.42 7.63 -9.27
CA ILE A 126 -0.04 7.58 -9.17
C ILE A 126 -0.68 6.40 -9.92
N ILE A 127 0.13 5.62 -10.65
CA ILE A 127 -0.30 4.49 -11.51
C ILE A 127 0.30 3.14 -11.11
N THR A 128 0.95 3.00 -9.95
CA THR A 128 1.57 1.73 -9.54
C THR A 128 1.11 1.23 -8.17
N SER A 129 0.05 1.83 -7.60
CA SER A 129 -0.42 1.51 -6.25
C SER A 129 -1.90 1.19 -6.13
N ARG A 130 -2.22 0.25 -5.24
CA ARG A 130 -3.59 -0.03 -4.81
C ARG A 130 -4.18 1.25 -4.22
N ASN A 131 -5.26 1.74 -4.82
CA ASN A 131 -5.83 3.04 -4.51
C ASN A 131 -7.19 3.00 -3.79
N TYR A 132 -7.72 1.80 -3.55
CA TYR A 132 -8.98 1.58 -2.84
C TYR A 132 -8.82 0.41 -1.89
N ARG A 133 -9.32 0.55 -0.65
CA ARG A 133 -9.03 -0.39 0.45
C ARG A 133 -7.52 -0.62 0.57
N SER A 134 -6.82 0.49 0.75
CA SER A 134 -5.37 0.62 0.66
C SER A 134 -4.71 0.93 2.01
N VAL A 135 -5.48 1.22 3.06
CA VAL A 135 -4.94 1.40 4.42
C VAL A 135 -5.33 0.17 5.25
N TRP A 136 -4.35 -0.69 5.49
CA TRP A 136 -4.53 -1.93 6.23
C TRP A 136 -4.19 -1.71 7.70
N LEU A 137 -4.99 -2.30 8.59
CA LEU A 137 -4.78 -2.26 10.04
C LEU A 137 -4.62 -3.67 10.57
N TYR A 138 -3.59 -3.84 11.40
CA TYR A 138 -3.32 -5.04 12.18
C TYR A 138 -3.27 -4.65 13.65
N LYS A 139 -4.12 -5.25 14.47
CA LYS A 139 -4.11 -5.04 15.92
C LYS A 139 -2.98 -5.82 16.55
N ASN A 140 -2.29 -5.20 17.50
CA ASN A 140 -1.30 -5.85 18.34
C ASN A 140 -2.01 -6.51 19.55
N SER A 141 -1.75 -7.80 19.77
CA SER A 141 -2.20 -8.52 20.97
C SER A 141 -1.06 -8.93 21.91
N GLY A 142 0.18 -8.56 21.58
CA GLY A 142 1.40 -8.80 22.35
C GLY A 142 1.80 -7.60 23.21
N GLN A 143 3.10 -7.31 23.26
CA GLN A 143 3.67 -6.13 23.91
C GLN A 143 4.17 -5.12 22.87
N ASN A 144 4.44 -3.88 23.28
CA ASN A 144 4.97 -2.88 22.35
C ASN A 144 6.39 -3.18 21.87
N ASN A 145 7.13 -4.00 22.63
CA ASN A 145 8.47 -4.48 22.32
C ASN A 145 8.47 -5.96 21.90
N ALA A 146 7.31 -6.61 21.78
CA ALA A 146 7.19 -7.96 21.24
C ALA A 146 5.76 -8.11 20.67
N PRO A 147 5.45 -7.37 19.58
CA PRO A 147 4.09 -7.27 19.10
C PRO A 147 3.64 -8.55 18.40
N VAL A 148 2.35 -8.84 18.51
CA VAL A 148 1.70 -9.95 17.78
C VAL A 148 0.59 -9.36 16.94
N PHE A 149 0.91 -9.08 15.67
CA PHE A 149 0.01 -8.39 14.74
C PHE A 149 -1.02 -9.34 14.14
N THR A 150 -2.29 -8.97 14.22
CA THR A 150 -3.41 -9.72 13.61
C THR A 150 -4.23 -8.80 12.72
N PHE A 151 -4.39 -9.19 11.45
CA PHE A 151 -5.14 -8.42 10.46
C PHE A 151 -6.58 -8.15 10.93
N GLN A 152 -7.01 -6.89 10.84
CA GLN A 152 -8.38 -6.48 11.16
C GLN A 152 -9.15 -6.05 9.91
N THR A 153 -8.56 -5.17 9.10
CA THR A 153 -9.26 -4.57 7.95
C THR A 153 -8.27 -4.02 6.93
N ASN A 154 -8.69 -3.94 5.68
CA ASN A 154 -7.92 -3.34 4.58
C ASN A 154 -8.41 -1.92 4.21
N LYS A 155 -9.31 -1.35 4.99
CA LYS A 155 -10.01 -0.09 4.68
C LYS A 155 -10.07 0.83 5.90
N PHE A 156 -9.04 0.79 6.73
CA PHE A 156 -8.94 1.62 7.93
C PHE A 156 -9.02 3.10 7.53
N LEU A 157 -9.85 3.88 8.21
CA LEU A 157 -10.17 5.29 7.89
C LEU A 157 -10.82 5.53 6.52
N GLN A 158 -11.01 4.50 5.69
CA GLN A 158 -11.63 4.61 4.36
C GLN A 158 -13.10 4.16 4.36
N ASP A 159 -13.48 3.22 5.24
CA ASP A 159 -14.81 2.57 5.21
C ASP A 159 -15.99 3.53 5.42
N GLU A 160 -15.79 4.60 6.18
CA GLU A 160 -16.82 5.59 6.51
C GLU A 160 -16.76 6.83 5.59
N THR A 161 -16.02 6.73 4.48
CA THR A 161 -15.83 7.83 3.53
C THR A 161 -16.36 7.48 2.13
N ILE A 162 -16.62 8.49 1.31
CA ILE A 162 -16.82 8.29 -0.13
C ILE A 162 -15.44 8.08 -0.76
N ASP A 163 -14.94 6.85 -0.66
CA ASP A 163 -13.72 6.42 -1.34
C ASP A 163 -14.09 5.80 -2.70
N VAL A 164 -13.64 6.43 -3.76
CA VAL A 164 -13.79 5.97 -5.15
C VAL A 164 -12.45 5.67 -5.83
N GLY A 165 -11.38 5.44 -5.06
CA GLY A 165 -10.04 5.27 -5.62
C GLY A 165 -9.38 6.61 -6.00
N SER A 166 -8.51 6.59 -7.00
CA SER A 166 -7.77 7.78 -7.45
C SER A 166 -8.60 8.68 -8.37
N GLY A 167 -8.35 9.99 -8.32
CA GLY A 167 -8.81 10.96 -9.32
C GLY A 167 -10.34 11.08 -9.42
N ALA A 168 -11.00 11.49 -8.34
CA ALA A 168 -12.45 11.65 -8.31
C ALA A 168 -12.93 12.84 -9.19
N TYR A 169 -13.95 12.59 -10.03
CA TYR A 169 -14.62 13.57 -10.89
C TYR A 169 -16.12 13.62 -10.54
N PRO A 170 -16.52 14.42 -9.54
CA PRO A 170 -17.92 14.54 -9.14
C PRO A 170 -18.73 15.42 -10.10
N VAL A 171 -19.97 15.01 -10.39
CA VAL A 171 -20.95 15.76 -11.20
C VAL A 171 -22.32 15.61 -10.55
N LEU A 172 -23.07 16.71 -10.47
CA LEU A 172 -24.46 16.71 -10.00
C LEU A 172 -25.41 16.68 -11.19
N PHE A 173 -26.41 15.80 -11.15
CA PHE A 173 -27.46 15.68 -12.16
C PHE A 173 -28.71 15.05 -11.54
N ASP A 174 -29.90 15.55 -11.86
CA ASP A 174 -31.17 14.95 -11.43
C ASP A 174 -31.44 13.68 -12.25
N TYR A 175 -31.04 12.53 -11.72
CA TYR A 175 -31.05 11.26 -12.46
C TYR A 175 -32.44 10.64 -12.53
N ASN A 176 -33.26 10.86 -11.50
CA ASN A 176 -34.57 10.23 -11.36
C ASN A 176 -35.75 11.21 -11.66
N TYR A 177 -35.45 12.46 -12.02
CA TYR A 177 -36.40 13.53 -12.33
C TYR A 177 -37.31 13.91 -11.14
N ASP A 178 -36.81 13.81 -9.91
CA ASP A 178 -37.56 14.21 -8.71
C ASP A 178 -37.33 15.67 -8.30
N GLY A 179 -36.47 16.39 -9.03
CA GLY A 179 -36.12 17.78 -8.78
C GLY A 179 -34.97 17.96 -7.78
N LEU A 180 -34.37 16.88 -7.27
CA LEU A 180 -33.19 16.90 -6.42
C LEU A 180 -31.94 16.50 -7.22
N PRO A 181 -30.83 17.27 -7.16
CA PRO A 181 -29.60 16.84 -7.80
C PRO A 181 -29.01 15.60 -7.13
N ASP A 182 -28.77 14.55 -7.92
CA ASP A 182 -28.04 13.34 -7.52
C ASP A 182 -26.54 13.48 -7.79
N LEU A 183 -25.73 12.67 -7.11
CA LEU A 183 -24.27 12.73 -7.21
C LEU A 183 -23.73 11.56 -8.01
N PHE A 184 -23.09 11.87 -9.13
CA PHE A 184 -22.24 10.95 -9.87
C PHE A 184 -20.78 11.23 -9.51
N VAL A 185 -20.01 10.19 -9.22
CA VAL A 185 -18.57 10.33 -8.98
C VAL A 185 -17.83 9.34 -9.86
N ALA A 186 -17.23 9.84 -10.94
CA ALA A 186 -16.30 9.05 -11.74
C ALA A 186 -14.89 9.09 -11.14
N ASN A 187 -13.99 8.27 -11.65
CA ASN A 187 -12.63 8.18 -11.13
C ASN A 187 -11.59 7.97 -12.25
N PHE A 188 -10.29 8.06 -11.90
CA PHE A 188 -9.21 7.56 -12.77
C PHE A 188 -9.37 6.05 -12.99
N GLY A 189 -9.62 5.32 -11.91
CA GLY A 189 -9.92 3.90 -11.96
C GLY A 189 -9.61 3.20 -10.65
N TYR A 190 -10.27 2.07 -10.41
CA TYR A 190 -9.93 1.19 -9.31
C TYR A 190 -8.82 0.24 -9.75
N TYR A 191 -7.78 0.10 -8.92
CA TYR A 191 -6.74 -0.91 -9.11
C TYR A 191 -7.35 -2.31 -9.33
N GLN A 192 -6.90 -3.00 -10.38
CA GLN A 192 -7.31 -4.37 -10.69
C GLN A 192 -6.21 -5.37 -10.38
N SER A 193 -5.04 -5.17 -10.96
CA SER A 193 -3.91 -6.09 -10.86
C SER A 193 -2.60 -5.37 -11.16
N SER A 194 -1.51 -5.97 -10.70
CA SER A 194 -0.16 -5.61 -11.12
C SER A 194 0.54 -6.84 -11.68
N TYR A 195 1.48 -6.60 -12.58
CA TYR A 195 2.36 -7.62 -13.14
C TYR A 195 3.70 -7.00 -13.47
N TYR A 196 4.72 -7.85 -13.54
CA TYR A 196 6.04 -7.45 -14.02
C TYR A 196 6.21 -7.91 -15.47
N ASP A 197 6.91 -7.12 -16.27
CA ASP A 197 7.42 -7.59 -17.56
C ASP A 197 8.72 -8.39 -17.39
N ASP A 198 9.29 -8.85 -18.52
CA ASP A 198 10.54 -9.61 -18.56
C ASP A 198 11.76 -8.82 -18.01
N TRP A 199 11.63 -7.50 -17.87
CA TRP A 199 12.66 -6.61 -17.33
C TRP A 199 12.40 -6.22 -15.87
N LEU A 200 11.45 -6.88 -15.20
CA LEU A 200 11.03 -6.63 -13.82
C LEU A 200 10.45 -5.22 -13.59
N ILE A 201 9.94 -4.57 -14.64
CA ILE A 201 9.23 -3.31 -14.49
C ILE A 201 7.80 -3.60 -14.05
N LEU A 202 7.37 -2.98 -12.96
CA LEU A 202 6.01 -3.10 -12.44
C LEU A 202 5.03 -2.28 -13.28
N TYR A 203 3.96 -2.94 -13.74
CA TYR A 203 2.80 -2.30 -14.32
C TYR A 203 1.57 -2.60 -13.48
N SER A 204 0.63 -1.66 -13.43
CA SER A 204 -0.66 -1.86 -12.77
C SER A 204 -1.79 -1.45 -13.70
N ASN A 205 -2.85 -2.25 -13.73
CA ASN A 205 -4.07 -1.96 -14.47
C ASN A 205 -5.11 -1.35 -13.54
N TYR A 206 -5.83 -0.36 -14.07
CA TYR A 206 -6.96 0.29 -13.42
C TYR A 206 -8.15 0.21 -14.35
N ILE A 207 -9.34 0.25 -13.77
CA ILE A 207 -10.57 0.37 -14.56
C ILE A 207 -11.42 1.45 -13.94
N SER A 208 -11.74 2.46 -14.75
CA SER A 208 -12.63 3.55 -14.40
C SER A 208 -14.05 3.05 -14.17
N LYS A 209 -14.73 3.66 -13.19
CA LYS A 209 -16.16 3.49 -12.97
C LYS A 209 -16.81 4.80 -12.59
N ILE A 210 -18.13 4.82 -12.61
CA ILE A 210 -18.93 5.94 -12.15
C ILE A 210 -19.82 5.45 -11.00
N ALA A 211 -19.61 5.96 -9.80
CA ALA A 211 -20.52 5.73 -8.69
C ALA A 211 -21.73 6.67 -8.82
N LEU A 212 -22.92 6.16 -8.55
CA LEU A 212 -24.16 6.94 -8.46
C LEU A 212 -24.66 6.90 -7.03
N PHE A 213 -24.90 8.08 -6.48
CA PHE A 213 -25.60 8.29 -5.23
C PHE A 213 -26.85 9.13 -5.46
N VAL A 214 -28.00 8.64 -4.99
CA VAL A 214 -29.27 9.35 -5.10
C VAL A 214 -29.48 10.23 -3.86
N ASN A 215 -29.94 11.47 -4.06
CA ASN A 215 -30.29 12.37 -2.98
C ASN A 215 -31.64 11.98 -2.38
N VAL A 216 -31.61 11.38 -1.20
CA VAL A 216 -32.78 11.01 -0.40
C VAL A 216 -33.15 12.06 0.65
N GLY A 217 -32.45 13.20 0.64
CA GLY A 217 -32.65 14.32 1.56
C GLY A 217 -33.57 15.40 0.98
N THR A 218 -33.10 16.63 1.03
CA THR A 218 -33.78 17.82 0.48
C THR A 218 -32.81 18.66 -0.33
N ASP A 219 -33.33 19.69 -1.00
CA ASP A 219 -32.54 20.67 -1.75
C ASP A 219 -31.55 21.47 -0.87
N THR A 220 -31.89 21.65 0.40
CA THR A 220 -31.15 22.48 1.36
C THR A 220 -30.37 21.66 2.39
N VAL A 221 -30.76 20.39 2.58
CA VAL A 221 -30.07 19.41 3.42
C VAL A 221 -29.97 18.10 2.62
N PRO A 222 -29.02 18.00 1.68
CA PRO A 222 -28.87 16.82 0.85
C PRO A 222 -28.35 15.64 1.70
N ALA A 223 -28.86 14.45 1.40
CA ALA A 223 -28.42 13.19 1.99
C ALA A 223 -28.34 12.16 0.88
N PHE A 224 -27.21 11.47 0.74
CA PHE A 224 -26.94 10.63 -0.42
C PHE A 224 -26.91 9.15 -0.05
N GLU A 225 -27.64 8.33 -0.80
CA GLU A 225 -27.59 6.87 -0.72
C GLU A 225 -26.85 6.30 -1.92
N LEU A 226 -25.84 5.44 -1.68
CA LEU A 226 -25.10 4.78 -2.75
C LEU A 226 -26.00 3.75 -3.46
N ILE A 227 -26.28 4.00 -4.75
CA ILE A 227 -27.07 3.07 -5.58
C ILE A 227 -26.16 2.04 -6.26
N THR A 228 -25.05 2.50 -6.84
CA THR A 228 -24.08 1.62 -7.52
C THR A 228 -22.72 2.29 -7.59
N ARG A 229 -21.65 1.48 -7.69
CA ARG A 229 -20.29 1.93 -7.96
C ARG A 229 -19.90 1.82 -9.44
N ASP A 230 -20.83 1.34 -10.28
CA ASP A 230 -20.60 1.04 -11.69
C ASP A 230 -21.85 1.37 -12.51
N PHE A 231 -22.24 2.64 -12.48
CA PHE A 231 -23.36 3.17 -13.24
C PHE A 231 -23.20 2.83 -14.71
N ALA A 232 -24.29 2.38 -15.34
CA ALA A 232 -24.34 1.93 -16.74
C ALA A 232 -23.30 0.86 -17.11
N ASN A 233 -22.71 0.16 -16.14
CA ASN A 233 -21.65 -0.83 -16.37
C ASN A 233 -20.44 -0.25 -17.14
N ILE A 234 -20.09 1.01 -16.86
CA ILE A 234 -18.99 1.74 -17.54
C ILE A 234 -17.66 0.99 -17.44
N SER A 235 -17.44 0.19 -16.39
CA SER A 235 -16.24 -0.64 -16.32
C SER A 235 -16.08 -1.62 -17.49
N SER A 236 -17.16 -2.03 -18.16
CA SER A 236 -17.10 -3.01 -19.25
C SER A 236 -16.50 -2.49 -20.55
N ILE A 237 -16.35 -1.18 -20.69
CA ILE A 237 -15.70 -0.56 -21.86
C ILE A 237 -14.22 -0.25 -21.61
N ASP A 238 -13.66 -0.69 -20.47
CA ASP A 238 -12.23 -0.72 -20.16
C ASP A 238 -11.53 0.65 -20.35
N LEU A 239 -12.12 1.67 -19.74
CA LEU A 239 -11.58 3.03 -19.76
C LEU A 239 -10.69 3.30 -18.54
N ASP A 240 -9.65 4.09 -18.76
CA ASP A 240 -9.00 4.89 -17.71
C ASP A 240 -9.61 6.31 -17.70
N GLY A 241 -9.97 6.81 -16.53
CA GLY A 241 -10.39 8.21 -16.34
C GLY A 241 -11.70 8.59 -17.03
N ALA A 242 -12.80 7.91 -16.73
CA ALA A 242 -14.11 8.34 -17.20
C ALA A 242 -14.48 9.71 -16.61
N PHE A 243 -15.09 10.56 -17.43
CA PHE A 243 -15.58 11.87 -17.04
C PHE A 243 -17.01 12.06 -17.57
N PRO A 244 -18.06 11.93 -16.74
CA PRO A 244 -19.43 12.10 -17.19
C PRO A 244 -19.73 13.56 -17.49
N THR A 245 -20.54 13.78 -18.51
CA THR A 245 -21.21 15.06 -18.77
C THR A 245 -22.68 14.77 -19.04
N PHE A 246 -23.55 15.67 -18.61
CA PHE A 246 -24.99 15.55 -18.80
C PHE A 246 -25.47 16.71 -19.65
N GLY A 247 -26.35 16.40 -20.59
CA GLY A 247 -26.94 17.36 -21.49
C GLY A 247 -28.06 16.70 -22.27
N ASP A 248 -29.11 17.49 -22.51
CA ASP A 248 -30.17 17.11 -23.43
C ASP A 248 -29.60 17.09 -24.86
N MET A 249 -29.77 15.96 -25.55
CA MET A 249 -29.23 15.73 -26.89
C MET A 249 -30.25 15.94 -28.01
N ASP A 250 -31.54 15.94 -27.69
CA ASP A 250 -32.65 15.99 -28.65
C ASP A 250 -33.59 17.18 -28.46
N GLY A 251 -33.49 17.91 -27.35
CA GLY A 251 -34.14 19.22 -27.20
C GLY A 251 -35.63 19.15 -26.82
N ASP A 252 -36.09 18.05 -26.22
CA ASP A 252 -37.51 17.80 -25.94
C ASP A 252 -38.00 18.23 -24.54
#